data_AF-A0AAU0XQH0-F1
#
_entry.id   AF-A0AAU0XQH0-F1
#
_cell.length_a   1.000
_cell.length_b   1.000
_cell.length_c   1.000
_cell.angle_alpha   90.00
_cell.angle_beta   90.00
_cell.angle_gamma   90.00
#
_symmetry.space_group_name_H-M   'P 1'
#
loop_
_entity.id
_entity.type
_entity.pdbx_description
1 polymer ?
#
loop_
_entity_poly.entity_id
_entity_poly.type
_entity_poly.pdbx_seq_one_letter_code
_entity_poly.pdbx_strand_id
1 'polypeptide(L)'
;MNRLAASVSAAVVATGASLALLAPAAVGAAAPNTLEQVRAVHLGPNGPWFRLEDDPGNVDIPPGTEEVSPFADPVRFNGSLHLAVGPGQKSQAAHPFPQMIPLSTIASSELSYDTYVKSTVPPGAVDVGPNLQLPLLCQGVFTTLSFRPEDNTDAQGRPGVVRDIWQHFTSSASSPWRTSQAVATFPALSDNPLSDYVAACDAPGDGVFGVIANVGRLGNVGDTLDTYVDNLTVNGTVYDFGVDGLATGRITLRNTTPGGDCRPGRACRSAGVDHDSAVGTVTFTDPADGPEYHAVGARLVFSGGRALDPRDLKVTANGEPVQLTAGPGRTLVGVVDPVPSVNLVPNGTFSTPITISSKRGQYSTRERNGDSLTLTAELLARGYDPVQRTGVVTAGTTLHR
;
A
#
# COMPACT_ATOMS: atom_id res chain seq x y z
N MET A 1 31.35 49.03 -9.48
CA MET A 1 32.18 49.59 -8.39
C MET A 1 31.41 49.34 -7.10
N ASN A 2 31.77 48.51 -6.12
CA ASN A 2 33.04 47.91 -5.71
C ASN A 2 32.85 46.43 -5.35
N ARG A 3 33.90 45.66 -5.63
CA ARG A 3 34.17 44.28 -5.15
C ARG A 3 34.65 44.29 -3.71
N LEU A 4 34.43 43.17 -2.99
CA LEU A 4 35.30 42.55 -1.95
C LEU A 4 34.53 41.28 -1.50
N ALA A 5 34.85 40.03 -1.85
CA ALA A 5 36.08 39.23 -1.86
C ALA A 5 36.59 38.80 -0.45
N ALA A 6 36.55 37.48 -0.24
CA ALA A 6 37.32 36.62 0.67
C ALA A 6 37.00 36.70 2.18
N SER A 7 37.00 35.61 2.96
CA SER A 7 38.03 34.56 2.97
C SER A 7 37.58 33.27 3.66
N VAL A 8 38.05 32.16 3.09
CA VAL A 8 38.08 30.80 3.64
C VAL A 8 39.04 30.76 4.84
N SER A 9 38.68 30.05 5.89
CA SER A 9 39.64 29.60 6.92
C SER A 9 39.49 28.10 7.12
N ALA A 10 40.50 27.38 6.65
CA ALA A 10 40.72 25.97 6.90
C ALA A 10 41.31 25.77 8.31
N ALA A 11 40.82 24.78 9.03
CA ALA A 11 41.49 24.23 10.20
C ALA A 11 41.89 22.78 9.89
N VAL A 12 43.18 22.61 9.59
CA VAL A 12 43.86 21.31 9.51
C VAL A 12 44.38 21.00 10.91
N VAL A 13 43.94 19.87 11.48
CA VAL A 13 44.68 19.18 12.55
C VAL A 13 44.84 17.72 12.13
N ALA A 14 46.05 17.42 11.65
CA ALA A 14 46.72 16.12 11.64
C ALA A 14 46.73 15.53 13.08
N THR A 15 46.71 14.23 13.37
CA THR A 15 47.19 13.03 12.68
C THR A 15 46.73 11.84 13.53
N GLY A 16 46.27 10.77 12.91
CA GLY A 16 46.00 9.51 13.59
C GLY A 16 46.01 8.38 12.58
N ALA A 17 47.21 7.87 12.27
CA ALA A 17 47.40 6.72 11.40
C ALA A 17 46.60 5.52 11.93
N SER A 18 45.58 5.11 11.18
CA SER A 18 44.83 3.87 11.41
C SER A 18 44.65 3.19 10.05
N LEU A 19 45.21 2.00 9.96
CA LEU A 19 45.14 1.03 8.87
C LEU A 19 44.00 1.22 7.87
N ALA A 20 44.37 1.46 6.60
CA ALA A 20 43.47 1.41 5.46
C ALA A 20 42.95 -0.03 5.26
N LEU A 21 41.84 -0.35 5.92
CA LEU A 21 40.89 -1.33 5.42
C LEU A 21 40.10 -0.64 4.31
N LEU A 22 40.28 -1.09 3.07
CA LEU A 22 39.41 -0.77 1.94
C LEU A 22 38.00 -1.30 2.23
N ALA A 23 37.23 -0.54 2.99
CA ALA A 23 35.79 -0.72 3.05
C ALA A 23 35.20 -0.20 1.73
N PRO A 24 34.35 -0.96 1.02
CA PRO A 24 33.61 -0.41 -0.10
C PRO A 24 32.83 0.80 0.40
N ALA A 25 32.95 1.92 -0.31
CA ALA A 25 32.14 3.10 -0.05
C ALA A 25 30.68 2.65 0.01
N ALA A 26 30.04 2.83 1.16
CA ALA A 26 28.61 2.65 1.27
C ALA A 26 27.98 3.51 0.18
N VAL A 27 27.35 2.85 -0.79
CA VAL A 27 26.49 3.50 -1.77
C VAL A 27 25.53 4.34 -0.94
N GLY A 28 25.62 5.67 -1.08
CA GLY A 28 24.81 6.57 -0.29
C GLY A 28 23.37 6.14 -0.44
N ALA A 29 22.75 5.70 0.66
CA ALA A 29 21.34 5.39 0.67
C ALA A 29 20.63 6.64 0.15
N ALA A 30 19.82 6.49 -0.91
CA ALA A 30 18.97 7.56 -1.38
C ALA A 30 18.21 8.12 -0.17
N ALA A 31 18.09 9.45 -0.09
CA ALA A 31 17.28 10.05 0.96
C ALA A 31 15.89 9.40 0.93
N PRO A 32 15.32 9.02 2.09
CA PRO A 32 14.02 8.38 2.10
C PRO A 32 12.99 9.31 1.44
N ASN A 33 12.13 8.75 0.60
CA ASN A 33 11.08 9.52 -0.04
C ASN A 33 10.19 10.17 1.04
N THR A 34 9.78 11.42 0.80
CA THR A 34 8.82 12.13 1.65
C THR A 34 7.43 11.60 1.35
N LEU A 35 6.64 11.32 2.38
CA LEU A 35 5.24 10.90 2.23
C LEU A 35 4.33 12.12 2.32
N GLU A 36 3.48 12.30 1.30
CA GLU A 36 2.43 13.32 1.30
C GLU A 36 1.06 12.63 1.19
N GLN A 37 0.20 12.87 2.19
CA GLN A 37 -1.12 12.27 2.21
C GLN A 37 -2.14 13.16 1.50
N VAL A 38 -2.84 12.59 0.53
CA VAL A 38 -3.88 13.24 -0.27
C VAL A 38 -5.24 12.73 0.21
N ARG A 39 -6.06 13.65 0.73
CA ARG A 39 -7.42 13.39 1.19
C ARG A 39 -8.42 13.93 0.17
N ALA A 40 -9.69 13.57 0.32
CA ALA A 40 -10.77 14.10 -0.53
C ALA A 40 -10.78 15.65 -0.56
N VAL A 41 -10.49 16.32 0.57
CA VAL A 41 -10.41 17.79 0.64
C VAL A 41 -9.22 18.39 -0.13
N HIS A 42 -8.19 17.59 -0.43
CA HIS A 42 -7.02 18.03 -1.20
C HIS A 42 -7.23 17.91 -2.72
N LEU A 43 -8.30 17.24 -3.16
CA LEU A 43 -8.66 17.06 -4.57
C LEU A 43 -9.80 18.01 -4.96
N GLY A 44 -9.55 18.91 -5.91
CA GLY A 44 -10.52 19.89 -6.37
C GLY A 44 -9.92 21.29 -6.54
N PRO A 45 -10.73 22.29 -6.90
CA PRO A 45 -10.25 23.62 -7.29
C PRO A 45 -9.59 24.42 -6.15
N ASN A 46 -9.78 24.00 -4.90
CA ASN A 46 -9.20 24.62 -3.70
C ASN A 46 -8.06 23.80 -3.08
N GLY A 47 -7.75 22.62 -3.64
CA GLY A 47 -6.73 21.71 -3.15
C GLY A 47 -5.43 21.81 -3.94
N PRO A 48 -4.34 21.17 -3.45
CA PRO A 48 -3.10 21.03 -4.21
C PRO A 48 -3.23 20.09 -5.42
N TRP A 49 -4.23 19.20 -5.42
CA TRP A 49 -4.56 18.33 -6.55
C TRP A 49 -5.78 18.83 -7.31
N PHE A 50 -5.66 18.96 -8.62
CA PHE A 50 -6.71 19.43 -9.51
C PHE A 50 -7.29 18.27 -10.31
N ARG A 51 -8.62 18.29 -10.52
CA ARG A 51 -9.28 17.34 -11.42
C ARG A 51 -9.33 17.88 -12.84
N LEU A 52 -9.67 17.03 -13.80
CA LEU A 52 -9.79 17.43 -15.20
C LEU A 52 -10.78 18.60 -15.38
N GLU A 53 -11.93 18.52 -14.72
CA GLU A 53 -13.02 19.50 -14.81
C GLU A 53 -12.73 20.82 -14.10
N ASP A 54 -11.69 20.87 -13.26
CA ASP A 54 -11.30 22.09 -12.56
C ASP A 54 -10.52 23.06 -13.47
N ASP A 55 -10.01 22.57 -14.61
CA ASP A 55 -9.38 23.38 -15.64
C ASP A 55 -10.43 23.87 -16.66
N PRO A 56 -10.69 25.19 -16.74
CA PRO A 56 -11.65 25.75 -17.70
C PRO A 56 -11.24 25.56 -19.17
N GLY A 57 -10.00 25.15 -19.46
CA GLY A 57 -9.56 24.72 -20.79
C GLY A 57 -10.14 23.38 -21.24
N ASN A 58 -10.72 22.58 -20.34
CA ASN A 58 -11.24 21.23 -20.61
C ASN A 58 -12.77 21.17 -20.76
N VAL A 59 -13.45 22.32 -20.95
CA VAL A 59 -14.93 22.41 -21.01
C VAL A 59 -15.60 21.51 -22.07
N ASP A 60 -14.89 21.15 -23.13
CA ASP A 60 -15.40 20.29 -24.20
C ASP A 60 -15.12 18.79 -23.98
N ILE A 61 -14.46 18.43 -22.86
CA ILE A 61 -14.12 17.05 -22.52
C ILE A 61 -15.05 16.60 -21.38
N PRO A 62 -15.94 15.63 -21.62
CA PRO A 62 -16.76 15.05 -20.56
C PRO A 62 -15.85 14.46 -19.45
N PRO A 63 -15.95 14.93 -18.20
CA PRO A 63 -15.18 14.37 -17.11
C PRO A 63 -15.66 12.97 -16.76
N GLY A 64 -14.73 12.14 -16.27
CA GLY A 64 -14.98 10.83 -15.73
C GLY A 64 -15.32 10.91 -14.24
N THR A 65 -14.76 9.97 -13.47
CA THR A 65 -14.74 10.00 -12.01
C THR A 65 -13.32 10.25 -11.54
N GLU A 66 -13.16 11.22 -10.64
CA GLU A 66 -11.91 11.61 -10.01
C GLU A 66 -12.16 11.84 -8.52
N GLU A 67 -11.90 10.84 -7.68
CA GLU A 67 -12.13 10.94 -6.24
C GLU A 67 -11.13 10.14 -5.42
N VAL A 68 -10.92 10.55 -4.17
CA VAL A 68 -10.25 9.69 -3.19
C VAL A 68 -11.27 8.69 -2.67
N SER A 69 -11.02 7.42 -2.92
CA SER A 69 -11.93 6.32 -2.66
C SER A 69 -11.46 5.48 -1.47
N PRO A 70 -12.37 4.83 -0.72
CA PRO A 70 -11.97 3.93 0.37
C PRO A 70 -11.28 2.65 -0.12
N PHE A 71 -11.23 2.35 -1.42
CA PHE A 71 -10.62 1.13 -1.94
C PHE A 71 -9.15 1.01 -1.53
N ALA A 72 -8.81 0.06 -0.65
CA ALA A 72 -7.50 0.00 -0.01
C ALA A 72 -6.35 -0.33 -1.00
N ASP A 73 -5.31 0.51 -0.97
CA ASP A 73 -4.02 0.27 -1.63
C ASP A 73 -3.25 -0.91 -1.01
N PRO A 74 -2.26 -1.48 -1.72
CA PRO A 74 -1.55 -2.67 -1.27
C PRO A 74 -0.38 -2.33 -0.33
N VAL A 75 -0.14 -1.08 0.06
CA VAL A 75 0.99 -0.68 0.91
C VAL A 75 0.53 -0.23 2.29
N ARG A 76 -0.39 0.75 2.36
CA ARG A 76 -0.89 1.33 3.62
C ARG A 76 -2.32 0.93 3.95
N PHE A 77 -3.03 0.35 2.99
CA PHE A 77 -4.42 -0.07 3.12
C PHE A 77 -5.35 1.04 3.60
N ASN A 78 -5.17 2.26 3.13
CA ASN A 78 -5.87 3.44 3.65
C ASN A 78 -6.75 4.15 2.62
N GLY A 79 -6.88 3.63 1.41
CA GLY A 79 -7.68 4.17 0.33
C GLY A 79 -6.89 4.14 -0.98
N SER A 80 -7.38 4.82 -2.00
CA SER A 80 -6.63 5.08 -3.24
C SER A 80 -7.32 6.16 -4.07
N LEU A 81 -6.65 6.69 -5.09
CA LEU A 81 -7.27 7.56 -6.09
C LEU A 81 -8.09 6.71 -7.06
N HIS A 82 -9.40 6.94 -7.12
CA HIS A 82 -10.29 6.32 -8.10
C HIS A 82 -10.36 7.17 -9.36
N LEU A 83 -9.96 6.55 -10.48
CA LEU A 83 -10.06 7.12 -11.81
C LEU A 83 -10.89 6.18 -12.68
N ALA A 84 -12.05 6.65 -13.11
CA ALA A 84 -12.93 5.89 -13.99
C ALA A 84 -13.42 6.73 -15.18
N VAL A 85 -13.59 6.09 -16.32
CA VAL A 85 -14.12 6.71 -17.54
C VAL A 85 -15.08 5.75 -18.22
N GLY A 86 -16.14 6.29 -18.79
CA GLY A 86 -16.93 5.67 -19.84
C GLY A 86 -16.56 6.20 -21.23
N PRO A 87 -17.34 5.84 -22.27
CA PRO A 87 -17.06 6.26 -23.63
C PRO A 87 -17.01 7.79 -23.76
N GLY A 88 -15.93 8.30 -24.36
CA GLY A 88 -15.70 9.72 -24.60
C GLY A 88 -15.26 10.53 -23.38
N GLN A 89 -15.19 9.91 -22.19
CA GLN A 89 -14.76 10.57 -20.97
C GLN A 89 -13.25 10.53 -20.79
N LYS A 90 -12.75 11.42 -19.93
CA LYS A 90 -11.36 11.45 -19.46
C LYS A 90 -11.37 11.70 -17.96
N SER A 91 -10.45 11.07 -17.24
CA SER A 91 -10.32 11.20 -15.80
C SER A 91 -8.87 11.51 -15.42
N GLN A 92 -8.63 12.63 -14.74
CA GLN A 92 -7.27 13.05 -14.37
C GLN A 92 -7.21 13.72 -13.00
N ALA A 93 -6.20 13.36 -12.21
CA ALA A 93 -5.77 14.14 -11.05
C ALA A 93 -4.36 14.67 -11.29
N ALA A 94 -4.17 15.98 -11.18
CA ALA A 94 -2.92 16.67 -11.45
C ALA A 94 -2.41 17.43 -10.23
N HIS A 95 -1.10 17.36 -9.98
CA HIS A 95 -0.43 18.13 -8.94
C HIS A 95 0.71 18.96 -9.55
N PRO A 96 0.54 20.29 -9.65
CA PRO A 96 1.59 21.16 -10.15
C PRO A 96 2.71 21.31 -9.14
N PHE A 97 3.94 21.41 -9.62
CA PHE A 97 5.09 21.73 -8.80
C PHE A 97 5.19 23.25 -8.61
N PRO A 98 5.66 23.72 -7.44
CA PRO A 98 5.81 25.16 -7.18
C PRO A 98 6.84 25.83 -8.10
N GLN A 99 7.74 25.04 -8.68
CA GLN A 99 8.71 25.46 -9.69
C GLN A 99 8.94 24.31 -10.66
N MET A 100 9.37 24.64 -11.87
CA MET A 100 9.77 23.64 -12.85
C MET A 100 11.03 22.91 -12.37
N ILE A 101 11.02 21.59 -12.48
CA ILE A 101 12.09 20.70 -12.05
C ILE A 101 12.74 20.08 -13.28
N PRO A 102 14.07 20.15 -13.45
CA PRO A 102 14.72 19.54 -14.60
C PRO A 102 14.36 18.06 -14.74
N LEU A 103 14.06 17.61 -15.95
CA LEU A 103 13.67 16.21 -16.20
C LEU A 103 14.77 15.23 -15.76
N SER A 104 16.05 15.63 -15.86
CA SER A 104 17.18 14.86 -15.33
C SER A 104 17.14 14.66 -13.81
N THR A 105 16.64 15.64 -13.06
CA THR A 105 16.46 15.53 -11.60
C THR A 105 15.34 14.56 -11.29
N ILE A 106 14.20 14.69 -11.97
CA ILE A 106 13.07 13.76 -11.86
C ILE A 106 13.49 12.33 -12.18
N ALA A 107 14.19 12.11 -13.30
CA ALA A 107 14.65 10.79 -13.75
C ALA A 107 15.77 10.19 -12.87
N SER A 108 16.46 11.01 -12.09
CA SER A 108 17.45 10.54 -11.10
C SER A 108 16.81 10.09 -9.77
N SER A 109 15.54 10.41 -9.57
CA SER A 109 14.74 9.95 -8.43
C SER A 109 13.87 8.75 -8.83
N GLU A 110 13.29 8.08 -7.84
CA GLU A 110 12.31 7.04 -8.12
C GLU A 110 11.08 7.64 -8.84
N LEU A 111 10.68 6.97 -9.92
CA LEU A 111 9.47 7.24 -10.68
C LEU A 111 8.63 5.97 -10.66
N SER A 112 7.57 5.95 -9.86
CA SER A 112 6.76 4.74 -9.69
C SER A 112 5.31 5.07 -9.36
N TYR A 113 4.44 4.07 -9.50
CA TYR A 113 3.05 4.14 -9.05
C TYR A 113 2.46 2.74 -8.93
N ASP A 114 1.42 2.63 -8.12
CA ASP A 114 0.59 1.43 -8.02
C ASP A 114 -0.69 1.60 -8.82
N THR A 115 -1.14 0.50 -9.42
CA THR A 115 -2.39 0.47 -10.17
C THR A 115 -3.17 -0.80 -9.92
N TYR A 116 -4.49 -0.67 -9.90
CA TYR A 116 -5.46 -1.76 -9.93
C TYR A 116 -6.50 -1.45 -11.00
N VAL A 117 -6.83 -2.43 -11.85
CA VAL A 117 -7.88 -2.29 -12.86
C VAL A 117 -8.96 -3.33 -12.62
N LYS A 118 -10.21 -2.88 -12.45
CA LYS A 118 -11.36 -3.77 -12.19
C LYS A 118 -11.74 -4.59 -13.42
N SER A 119 -12.14 -5.83 -13.20
CA SER A 119 -12.64 -6.72 -14.26
C SER A 119 -14.01 -6.35 -14.84
N THR A 120 -14.72 -5.40 -14.25
CA THR A 120 -15.98 -4.82 -14.78
C THR A 120 -15.80 -4.11 -16.13
N VAL A 121 -14.55 -3.85 -16.52
CA VAL A 121 -14.16 -3.34 -17.84
C VAL A 121 -14.33 -4.42 -18.93
N PRO A 122 -14.93 -4.11 -20.11
CA PRO A 122 -15.09 -5.09 -21.19
C PRO A 122 -13.75 -5.73 -21.63
N PRO A 123 -13.72 -7.03 -21.99
CA PRO A 123 -12.51 -7.78 -22.36
C PRO A 123 -11.91 -7.39 -23.73
N GLY A 124 -12.24 -6.21 -24.27
CA GLY A 124 -11.61 -5.60 -25.46
C GLY A 124 -10.72 -4.38 -25.17
N ALA A 125 -10.75 -3.86 -23.94
CA ALA A 125 -9.90 -2.76 -23.45
C ALA A 125 -8.66 -3.29 -22.68
N VAL A 126 -8.15 -4.46 -23.09
CA VAL A 126 -7.47 -5.43 -22.19
C VAL A 126 -6.05 -5.04 -21.77
N ASP A 127 -5.41 -4.12 -22.48
CA ASP A 127 -4.01 -3.78 -22.23
C ASP A 127 -3.82 -2.38 -21.64
N VAL A 128 -4.88 -1.56 -21.56
CA VAL A 128 -4.78 -0.15 -21.17
C VAL A 128 -5.11 0.03 -19.69
N GLY A 129 -4.27 0.79 -18.98
CA GLY A 129 -4.46 1.15 -17.59
C GLY A 129 -4.29 2.65 -17.32
N PRO A 130 -4.36 3.07 -16.05
CA PRO A 130 -3.96 4.40 -15.67
C PRO A 130 -2.46 4.58 -15.93
N ASN A 131 -2.08 5.78 -16.34
CA ASN A 131 -0.69 6.13 -16.60
C ASN A 131 -0.24 7.31 -15.75
N LEU A 132 1.05 7.28 -15.40
CA LEU A 132 1.75 8.38 -14.78
C LEU A 132 2.23 9.34 -15.87
N GLN A 133 1.87 10.61 -15.75
CA GLN A 133 2.15 11.63 -16.73
C GLN A 133 3.00 12.76 -16.13
N LEU A 134 4.00 13.21 -16.88
CA LEU A 134 4.87 14.34 -16.56
C LEU A 134 4.63 15.44 -17.59
N PRO A 135 3.81 16.47 -17.29
CA PRO A 135 3.73 17.67 -18.11
C PRO A 135 5.05 18.43 -18.05
N LEU A 136 5.61 18.74 -19.22
CA LEU A 136 6.95 19.32 -19.33
C LEU A 136 7.05 20.38 -20.43
N LEU A 137 8.02 21.28 -20.26
CA LEU A 137 8.51 22.16 -21.30
C LEU A 137 9.87 21.61 -21.78
N CYS A 138 10.02 21.44 -23.09
CA CYS A 138 11.27 20.98 -23.68
C CYS A 138 11.57 21.73 -24.96
N GLN A 139 12.71 22.41 -24.98
CA GLN A 139 13.13 23.35 -26.01
C GLN A 139 12.04 24.39 -26.34
N GLY A 140 11.33 24.87 -25.31
CA GLY A 140 10.25 25.83 -25.43
C GLY A 140 8.92 25.28 -25.95
N VAL A 141 8.80 23.97 -26.16
CA VAL A 141 7.55 23.30 -26.57
C VAL A 141 6.95 22.53 -25.40
N PHE A 142 5.65 22.74 -25.16
CA PHE A 142 4.92 21.98 -24.16
C PHE A 142 4.57 20.58 -24.67
N THR A 143 4.80 19.56 -23.85
CA THR A 143 4.34 18.19 -24.08
C THR A 143 4.06 17.48 -22.74
N THR A 144 3.51 16.29 -22.82
CA THR A 144 3.36 15.38 -21.67
C THR A 144 4.08 14.07 -21.99
N LEU A 145 4.94 13.61 -21.10
CA LEU A 145 5.48 12.25 -21.15
C LEU A 145 4.58 11.33 -20.35
N SER A 146 4.18 10.20 -20.93
CA SER A 146 3.30 9.22 -20.31
C SER A 146 4.03 7.90 -20.10
N PHE A 147 4.11 7.44 -18.86
CA PHE A 147 4.58 6.12 -18.47
C PHE A 147 3.37 5.22 -18.27
N ARG A 148 3.21 4.26 -19.18
CA ARG A 148 1.96 3.51 -19.33
C ARG A 148 2.18 2.01 -19.06
N PRO A 149 1.20 1.32 -18.44
CA PRO A 149 1.32 -0.10 -18.19
C PRO A 149 1.51 -0.93 -19.47
N GLU A 150 0.80 -0.60 -20.55
CA GLU A 150 0.81 -1.37 -21.81
C GLU A 150 2.20 -1.50 -22.46
N ASP A 151 3.10 -0.55 -22.21
CA ASP A 151 4.45 -0.56 -22.79
C ASP A 151 5.51 -1.07 -21.80
N ASN A 152 5.10 -1.40 -20.58
CA ASN A 152 6.01 -1.67 -19.47
C ASN A 152 5.68 -2.99 -18.76
N THR A 153 6.61 -3.43 -17.93
CA THR A 153 6.43 -4.58 -17.04
C THR A 153 6.38 -4.10 -15.60
N ASP A 154 5.51 -4.71 -14.80
CA ASP A 154 5.47 -4.44 -13.37
C ASP A 154 6.69 -5.02 -12.62
N ALA A 155 6.78 -4.76 -11.31
CA ALA A 155 7.84 -5.24 -10.44
C ALA A 155 7.95 -6.78 -10.36
N GLN A 156 6.91 -7.51 -10.76
CA GLN A 156 6.87 -8.97 -10.83
C GLN A 156 7.19 -9.50 -12.24
N GLY A 157 7.50 -8.62 -13.20
CA GLY A 157 7.85 -8.96 -14.58
C GLY A 157 6.65 -9.27 -15.46
N ARG A 158 5.43 -8.90 -15.06
CA ARG A 158 4.21 -9.08 -15.85
C ARG A 158 4.06 -7.91 -16.83
N PRO A 159 3.93 -8.14 -18.14
CA PRO A 159 3.67 -7.08 -19.11
C PRO A 159 2.23 -6.59 -19.02
N GLY A 160 2.02 -5.28 -19.15
CA GLY A 160 0.68 -4.70 -19.22
C GLY A 160 -0.12 -4.83 -17.91
N VAL A 161 -1.42 -4.61 -18.03
CA VAL A 161 -2.35 -4.67 -16.91
C VAL A 161 -2.84 -6.09 -16.64
N VAL A 162 -2.85 -6.49 -15.38
CA VAL A 162 -3.55 -7.68 -14.89
C VAL A 162 -4.74 -7.25 -14.04
N ARG A 163 -5.93 -7.61 -14.50
CA ARG A 163 -7.18 -7.24 -13.82
C ARG A 163 -7.29 -7.86 -12.44
N ASP A 164 -7.96 -7.13 -11.57
CA ASP A 164 -8.24 -7.50 -10.19
C ASP A 164 -6.99 -7.82 -9.32
N ILE A 165 -5.85 -7.28 -9.73
CA ILE A 165 -4.57 -7.42 -9.03
C ILE A 165 -3.89 -6.06 -8.99
N TRP A 166 -3.35 -5.70 -7.81
CA TRP A 166 -2.47 -4.56 -7.68
C TRP A 166 -1.12 -4.83 -8.35
N GLN A 167 -0.66 -3.88 -9.13
CA GLN A 167 0.63 -3.92 -9.81
C GLN A 167 1.43 -2.66 -9.49
N HIS A 168 2.73 -2.84 -9.24
CA HIS A 168 3.66 -1.75 -9.01
C HIS A 168 4.50 -1.55 -10.28
N PHE A 169 4.47 -0.35 -10.85
CA PHE A 169 5.30 0.00 -12.00
C PHE A 169 6.38 0.98 -11.58
N THR A 170 7.63 0.65 -11.91
CA THR A 170 8.79 1.52 -11.66
C THR A 170 9.44 1.85 -12.99
N SER A 171 9.61 3.14 -13.28
CA SER A 171 10.33 3.61 -14.45
C SER A 171 11.85 3.56 -14.21
N SER A 172 12.56 3.23 -15.28
CA SER A 172 14.02 3.27 -15.38
C SER A 172 14.44 4.15 -16.55
N ALA A 173 15.74 4.41 -16.70
CA ALA A 173 16.27 5.15 -17.85
C ALA A 173 15.89 4.51 -19.20
N SER A 174 15.80 3.18 -19.26
CA SER A 174 15.42 2.41 -20.45
C SER A 174 13.91 2.23 -20.63
N SER A 175 13.10 2.61 -19.64
CA SER A 175 11.65 2.45 -19.72
C SER A 175 11.09 3.31 -20.86
N PRO A 176 10.19 2.79 -21.69
CA PRO A 176 9.51 3.57 -22.71
C PRO A 176 8.54 4.58 -22.09
N TRP A 177 8.62 5.82 -22.57
CA TRP A 177 7.68 6.91 -22.30
C TRP A 177 7.13 7.47 -23.61
N ARG A 178 5.84 7.76 -23.63
CA ARG A 178 5.15 8.34 -24.79
C ARG A 178 5.06 9.85 -24.69
N THR A 179 5.48 10.58 -25.72
CA THR A 179 5.23 12.03 -25.81
C THR A 179 3.86 12.33 -26.43
N SER A 180 3.11 13.29 -25.87
CA SER A 180 1.80 13.70 -26.41
C SER A 180 1.92 14.61 -27.65
N GLN A 181 2.99 15.41 -27.72
CA GLN A 181 3.28 16.33 -28.83
C GLN A 181 4.65 16.06 -29.43
N ALA A 182 4.89 16.56 -30.65
CA ALA A 182 6.21 16.53 -31.25
C ALA A 182 7.14 17.49 -30.49
N VAL A 183 8.30 17.01 -30.07
CA VAL A 183 9.24 17.76 -29.24
C VAL A 183 10.67 17.36 -29.57
N ALA A 184 11.57 18.33 -29.65
CA ALA A 184 12.94 18.12 -30.14
C ALA A 184 12.94 17.30 -31.47
N THR A 185 13.49 16.09 -31.46
CA THR A 185 13.50 15.17 -32.61
C THR A 185 12.43 14.08 -32.54
N PHE A 186 11.62 14.03 -31.48
CA PHE A 186 10.63 12.99 -31.25
C PHE A 186 9.28 13.36 -31.88
N PRO A 187 8.72 12.51 -32.77
CA PRO A 187 7.37 12.70 -33.27
C PRO A 187 6.32 12.61 -32.15
N ALA A 188 5.18 13.26 -32.33
CA ALA A 188 4.04 13.09 -31.43
C ALA A 188 3.62 11.62 -31.36
N LEU A 189 3.22 11.17 -30.16
CA LEU A 189 2.79 9.80 -29.87
C LEU A 189 3.88 8.73 -30.05
N SER A 190 5.15 9.13 -30.20
CA SER A 190 6.26 8.18 -30.22
C SER A 190 6.66 7.74 -28.82
N ASP A 191 7.07 6.49 -28.70
CA ASP A 191 7.59 5.89 -27.47
C ASP A 191 9.12 5.84 -27.56
N ASN A 192 9.82 6.39 -26.57
CA ASN A 192 11.29 6.38 -26.50
C ASN A 192 11.73 6.14 -25.04
N PRO A 193 12.95 5.63 -24.80
CA PRO A 193 13.52 5.55 -23.47
C PRO A 193 13.47 6.90 -22.73
N LEU A 194 13.22 6.88 -21.42
CA LEU A 194 13.27 8.09 -20.58
C LEU A 194 14.60 8.84 -20.73
N SER A 195 15.72 8.09 -20.85
CA SER A 195 17.06 8.66 -21.07
C SER A 195 17.14 9.58 -22.29
N ASP A 196 16.38 9.27 -23.33
CA ASP A 196 16.45 9.99 -24.60
C ASP A 196 15.74 11.35 -24.47
N TYR A 197 14.61 11.39 -23.75
CA TYR A 197 13.95 12.65 -23.40
C TYR A 197 14.80 13.48 -22.42
N VAL A 198 15.43 12.84 -21.44
CA VAL A 198 16.35 13.54 -20.51
C VAL A 198 17.49 14.22 -21.28
N ALA A 199 18.06 13.55 -22.29
CA ALA A 199 19.13 14.09 -23.10
C ALA A 199 18.67 15.20 -24.07
N ALA A 200 17.43 15.14 -24.56
CA ALA A 200 16.91 16.14 -25.49
C ALA A 200 16.35 17.41 -24.80
N CYS A 201 15.88 17.26 -23.56
CA CYS A 201 15.18 18.29 -22.80
C CYS A 201 16.08 18.84 -21.67
N ASP A 202 17.28 19.26 -22.03
CA ASP A 202 18.32 19.75 -21.12
C ASP A 202 18.60 21.26 -21.26
N ALA A 203 17.84 21.96 -22.11
CA ALA A 203 18.06 23.37 -22.36
C ALA A 203 17.65 24.21 -21.13
N PRO A 204 18.28 25.39 -20.91
CA PRO A 204 17.85 26.29 -19.85
C PRO A 204 16.37 26.66 -19.96
N GLY A 205 15.60 26.38 -18.92
CA GLY A 205 14.15 26.60 -18.90
C GLY A 205 13.32 25.36 -19.24
N ASP A 206 13.96 24.24 -19.61
CA ASP A 206 13.29 22.96 -19.74
C ASP A 206 13.03 22.32 -18.38
N GLY A 207 11.98 21.52 -18.31
CA GLY A 207 11.68 20.71 -17.14
C GLY A 207 10.21 20.37 -16.99
N VAL A 208 9.96 19.60 -15.94
CA VAL A 208 8.67 19.07 -15.53
C VAL A 208 8.04 20.03 -14.53
N PHE A 209 6.77 20.34 -14.70
CA PHE A 209 6.08 21.30 -13.81
C PHE A 209 4.90 20.69 -13.06
N GLY A 210 4.76 19.36 -13.08
CA GLY A 210 3.80 18.65 -12.26
C GLY A 210 3.83 17.15 -12.48
N VAL A 211 2.88 16.47 -11.85
CA VAL A 211 2.59 15.05 -12.06
C VAL A 211 1.09 14.89 -12.28
N ILE A 212 0.71 13.94 -13.13
CA ILE A 212 -0.69 13.65 -13.44
C ILE A 212 -0.91 12.14 -13.34
N ALA A 213 -1.92 11.71 -12.58
CA ALA A 213 -2.52 10.39 -12.72
C ALA A 213 -3.63 10.50 -13.76
N ASN A 214 -3.57 9.69 -14.83
CA ASN A 214 -4.48 9.82 -15.96
C ASN A 214 -5.09 8.49 -16.40
N VAL A 215 -6.40 8.51 -16.64
CA VAL A 215 -7.17 7.49 -17.35
C VAL A 215 -7.95 8.16 -18.48
N GLY A 216 -7.97 7.52 -19.65
CA GLY A 216 -8.61 8.11 -20.83
C GLY A 216 -7.63 8.94 -21.67
N ARG A 217 -8.19 9.73 -22.58
CA ARG A 217 -7.80 9.72 -24.01
C ARG A 217 -6.30 9.94 -24.34
N LEU A 218 -5.54 8.86 -24.19
CA LEU A 218 -4.43 8.38 -25.03
C LEU A 218 -4.74 6.96 -25.58
N GLY A 219 -6.03 6.68 -25.83
CA GLY A 219 -6.59 5.40 -26.31
C GLY A 219 -7.96 5.55 -27.01
N ASN A 220 -8.66 4.44 -27.24
CA ASN A 220 -9.93 4.40 -27.96
C ASN A 220 -11.04 5.11 -27.19
N VAL A 221 -11.75 6.05 -27.84
CA VAL A 221 -12.87 6.81 -27.25
C VAL A 221 -14.05 5.95 -26.84
N GLY A 222 -14.12 4.70 -27.32
CA GLY A 222 -15.16 3.76 -26.92
C GLY A 222 -14.88 3.02 -25.62
N ASP A 223 -13.68 3.14 -25.04
CA ASP A 223 -13.27 2.33 -23.91
C ASP A 223 -13.92 2.83 -22.60
N THR A 224 -14.14 1.89 -21.70
CA THR A 224 -14.59 2.14 -20.32
C THR A 224 -13.52 1.56 -19.41
N LEU A 225 -13.03 2.35 -18.45
CA LEU A 225 -12.02 1.91 -17.48
C LEU A 225 -12.49 2.26 -16.07
N ASP A 226 -12.20 1.38 -15.12
CA ASP A 226 -12.49 1.56 -13.69
C ASP A 226 -11.24 1.13 -12.94
N THR A 227 -10.50 2.12 -12.42
CA THR A 227 -9.12 1.94 -11.97
C THR A 227 -8.85 2.66 -10.66
N TYR A 228 -7.90 2.13 -9.91
CA TYR A 228 -7.39 2.72 -8.70
C TYR A 228 -5.89 2.93 -8.84
N VAL A 229 -5.41 4.08 -8.39
CA VAL A 229 -4.00 4.47 -8.45
C VAL A 229 -3.57 4.93 -7.08
N ASP A 230 -2.37 4.56 -6.67
CA ASP A 230 -1.79 5.08 -5.43
C ASP A 230 -0.26 5.07 -5.45
N ASN A 231 0.37 5.58 -4.40
CA ASN A 231 1.81 5.57 -4.19
C ASN A 231 2.59 6.18 -5.37
N LEU A 232 2.05 7.25 -5.96
CA LEU A 232 2.72 7.97 -7.04
C LEU A 232 4.02 8.54 -6.48
N THR A 233 5.15 8.05 -6.94
CA THR A 233 6.47 8.49 -6.52
C THR A 233 7.09 9.34 -7.61
N VAL A 234 7.28 10.63 -7.35
CA VAL A 234 7.93 11.56 -8.27
C VAL A 234 8.76 12.56 -7.47
N ASN A 235 9.99 12.80 -7.90
CA ASN A 235 10.90 13.77 -7.26
C ASN A 235 11.16 13.49 -5.77
N GLY A 236 11.18 12.21 -5.38
CA GLY A 236 11.36 11.82 -3.98
C GLY A 236 10.15 12.09 -3.07
N THR A 237 8.98 12.42 -3.62
CA THR A 237 7.71 12.47 -2.90
C THR A 237 6.85 11.28 -3.31
N VAL A 238 6.31 10.53 -2.33
CA VAL A 238 5.25 9.53 -2.50
C VAL A 238 3.93 10.20 -2.15
N TYR A 239 3.01 10.27 -3.10
CA TYR A 239 1.65 10.74 -2.87
C TYR A 239 0.75 9.55 -2.54
N ASP A 240 0.18 9.58 -1.33
CA ASP A 240 -0.64 8.53 -0.72
C ASP A 240 -2.09 8.99 -0.63
N PHE A 241 -2.95 8.42 -1.45
CA PHE A 241 -4.36 8.79 -1.53
C PHE A 241 -5.17 7.95 -0.56
N GLY A 242 -5.69 8.57 0.51
CA GLY A 242 -6.39 7.79 1.53
C GLY A 242 -7.58 8.49 2.14
N VAL A 243 -8.41 7.70 2.81
CA VAL A 243 -9.52 8.15 3.68
C VAL A 243 -9.07 8.28 5.15
N ASP A 244 -9.85 9.03 5.93
CA ASP A 244 -9.45 9.43 7.30
C ASP A 244 -9.68 8.35 8.36
N GLY A 245 -10.68 7.50 8.16
CA GLY A 245 -11.06 6.46 9.10
C GLY A 245 -10.04 5.33 9.14
N LEU A 246 -9.87 4.73 10.33
CA LEU A 246 -8.99 3.59 10.54
C LEU A 246 -9.78 2.44 11.15
N ALA A 247 -9.66 1.26 10.55
CA ALA A 247 -10.20 0.05 11.14
C ALA A 247 -9.55 -0.23 12.50
N THR A 248 -10.31 -0.83 13.39
CA THR A 248 -9.87 -1.19 14.74
C THR A 248 -10.08 -2.68 15.00
N GLY A 249 -9.16 -3.26 15.78
CA GLY A 249 -9.22 -4.66 16.17
C GLY A 249 -9.56 -4.85 17.65
N ARG A 250 -10.41 -5.84 17.95
CA ARG A 250 -10.74 -6.27 19.30
C ARG A 250 -10.73 -7.79 19.43
N ILE A 251 -10.28 -8.27 20.58
CA ILE A 251 -10.44 -9.66 20.99
C ILE A 251 -11.39 -9.70 22.19
N THR A 252 -12.36 -10.61 22.16
CA THR A 252 -13.18 -10.93 23.33
C THR A 252 -13.04 -12.41 23.64
N LEU A 253 -12.53 -12.76 24.82
CA LEU A 253 -12.41 -14.14 25.29
C LEU A 253 -13.25 -14.35 26.54
N ARG A 254 -13.79 -15.55 26.69
CA ARG A 254 -14.45 -16.04 27.91
C ARG A 254 -13.98 -17.45 28.22
N ASN A 255 -13.93 -17.77 29.50
CA ASN A 255 -13.63 -19.13 29.96
C ASN A 255 -14.84 -20.01 29.72
N THR A 256 -14.61 -21.23 29.24
CA THR A 256 -15.62 -22.29 29.34
C THR A 256 -15.29 -23.17 30.53
N THR A 257 -16.27 -23.37 31.40
CA THR A 257 -16.17 -24.43 32.41
C THR A 257 -16.45 -25.75 31.69
N PRO A 258 -15.58 -26.77 31.76
CA PRO A 258 -15.90 -28.08 31.23
C PRO A 258 -17.19 -28.57 31.88
N GLY A 259 -18.15 -28.97 31.06
CA GLY A 259 -19.31 -29.74 31.51
C GLY A 259 -18.83 -31.10 32.00
N GLY A 260 -18.34 -31.18 33.24
CA GLY A 260 -18.08 -32.43 33.92
C GLY A 260 -19.31 -32.89 34.68
N ASP A 261 -19.54 -34.20 34.77
CA ASP A 261 -20.47 -34.80 35.72
C ASP A 261 -20.02 -34.46 37.15
N CYS A 262 -20.50 -33.32 37.67
CA CYS A 262 -20.20 -32.87 39.01
C CYS A 262 -21.22 -33.48 39.98
N ARG A 263 -20.84 -34.60 40.60
CA ARG A 263 -21.60 -35.16 41.73
C ARG A 263 -21.29 -34.38 43.01
N PRO A 264 -22.28 -34.10 43.88
CA PRO A 264 -22.03 -33.45 45.16
C PRO A 264 -20.98 -34.21 45.98
N GLY A 265 -19.93 -33.51 46.43
CA GLY A 265 -18.90 -34.06 47.32
C GLY A 265 -17.69 -34.74 46.64
N ARG A 266 -17.52 -34.65 45.32
CA ARG A 266 -16.27 -35.06 44.64
C ARG A 266 -15.76 -33.99 43.68
N ALA A 267 -14.43 -33.89 43.53
CA ALA A 267 -13.81 -33.15 42.44
C ALA A 267 -14.29 -33.72 41.10
N CYS A 268 -14.73 -32.86 40.17
CA CYS A 268 -15.24 -33.30 38.87
C CYS A 268 -14.11 -34.06 38.14
N ARG A 269 -14.34 -35.32 37.78
CA ARG A 269 -13.36 -36.13 37.05
C ARG A 269 -13.59 -35.95 35.56
N SER A 270 -12.71 -35.21 34.90
CA SER A 270 -12.68 -35.13 33.44
C SER A 270 -12.02 -36.40 32.90
N ALA A 271 -12.79 -37.29 32.29
CA ALA A 271 -12.24 -38.43 31.56
C ALA A 271 -11.72 -37.96 30.20
N GLY A 272 -10.47 -37.48 30.12
CA GLY A 272 -9.75 -37.30 28.86
C GLY A 272 -10.36 -36.33 27.83
N VAL A 273 -11.26 -35.43 28.24
CA VAL A 273 -11.83 -34.38 27.38
C VAL A 273 -11.11 -33.06 27.70
N ASP A 274 -10.67 -32.36 26.65
CA ASP A 274 -9.97 -31.07 26.68
C ASP A 274 -10.41 -30.18 27.87
N HIS A 275 -9.49 -29.94 28.80
CA HIS A 275 -9.70 -29.09 29.99
C HIS A 275 -9.83 -27.61 29.58
N ASP A 276 -10.56 -26.82 30.39
CA ASP A 276 -10.94 -25.39 30.25
C ASP A 276 -10.39 -24.69 29.00
N SER A 277 -11.24 -24.43 28.01
CA SER A 277 -10.88 -23.66 26.83
C SER A 277 -11.27 -22.20 26.98
N ALA A 278 -10.43 -21.32 26.45
CA ALA A 278 -10.82 -19.95 26.17
C ALA A 278 -11.55 -19.94 24.82
N VAL A 279 -12.81 -19.54 24.81
CA VAL A 279 -13.59 -19.34 23.60
C VAL A 279 -13.84 -17.85 23.41
N GLY A 280 -13.87 -17.40 22.16
CA GLY A 280 -14.05 -15.99 21.92
C GLY A 280 -14.12 -15.64 20.45
N THR A 281 -13.92 -14.37 20.18
CA THR A 281 -14.01 -13.80 18.84
C THR A 281 -12.93 -12.74 18.67
N VAL A 282 -12.24 -12.81 17.54
CA VAL A 282 -11.43 -11.72 16.99
C VAL A 282 -12.34 -10.92 16.08
N THR A 283 -12.46 -9.62 16.30
CA THR A 283 -13.35 -8.73 15.55
C THR A 283 -12.55 -7.54 15.05
N PHE A 284 -12.72 -7.22 13.76
CA PHE A 284 -12.25 -5.99 13.16
C PHE A 284 -13.46 -5.18 12.70
N THR A 285 -13.47 -3.89 13.02
CA THR A 285 -14.56 -2.97 12.68
C THR A 285 -13.97 -1.78 11.96
N ASP A 286 -14.56 -1.45 10.82
CA ASP A 286 -14.17 -0.30 10.01
C ASP A 286 -15.19 0.83 10.19
N PRO A 287 -14.75 2.09 10.43
CA PRO A 287 -15.67 3.22 10.58
C PRO A 287 -16.31 3.60 9.24
N ALA A 288 -17.24 4.56 9.25
CA ALA A 288 -17.96 5.00 8.05
C ALA A 288 -17.06 5.64 6.99
N ASP A 289 -15.98 6.26 7.45
CA ASP A 289 -14.96 6.96 6.68
C ASP A 289 -13.67 6.13 6.54
N GLY A 290 -13.72 4.83 6.85
CA GLY A 290 -12.60 3.91 6.76
C GLY A 290 -12.44 3.29 5.35
N PRO A 291 -11.35 2.53 5.13
CA PRO A 291 -11.07 1.90 3.85
C PRO A 291 -11.79 0.55 3.67
N GLU A 292 -12.07 0.18 2.41
CA GLU A 292 -12.55 -1.14 2.03
C GLU A 292 -11.38 -2.12 1.88
N TYR A 293 -11.30 -3.10 2.77
CA TYR A 293 -10.35 -4.20 2.68
C TYR A 293 -10.96 -5.39 1.95
N HIS A 294 -10.29 -5.85 0.89
CA HIS A 294 -10.75 -6.97 0.09
C HIS A 294 -10.17 -8.31 0.54
N ALA A 295 -10.99 -9.37 0.48
CA ALA A 295 -10.61 -10.72 0.86
C ALA A 295 -9.93 -10.76 2.24
N VAL A 296 -10.70 -10.49 3.29
CA VAL A 296 -10.12 -10.33 4.63
C VAL A 296 -9.92 -11.67 5.35
N GLY A 297 -8.87 -11.71 6.17
CA GLY A 297 -8.51 -12.82 7.05
C GLY A 297 -7.90 -12.31 8.35
N ALA A 298 -7.32 -13.20 9.15
CA ALA A 298 -6.70 -12.82 10.42
C ALA A 298 -5.39 -13.56 10.66
N ARG A 299 -4.37 -12.85 11.12
CA ARG A 299 -3.14 -13.44 11.64
C ARG A 299 -3.18 -13.41 13.16
N LEU A 300 -3.17 -14.58 13.78
CA LEU A 300 -3.13 -14.74 15.24
C LEU A 300 -1.67 -14.87 15.69
N VAL A 301 -1.28 -14.09 16.70
CA VAL A 301 0.06 -14.13 17.28
C VAL A 301 -0.04 -14.39 18.76
N PHE A 302 0.60 -15.47 19.19
CA PHE A 302 0.67 -15.90 20.57
C PHE A 302 2.08 -15.65 21.10
N SER A 303 2.18 -14.97 22.23
CA SER A 303 3.44 -14.74 22.94
C SER A 303 3.28 -15.14 24.41
N GLY A 304 4.37 -15.49 25.08
CA GLY A 304 4.31 -15.85 26.49
C GLY A 304 5.64 -15.59 27.20
N GLY A 305 5.63 -15.66 28.54
CA GLY A 305 6.84 -15.44 29.35
C GLY A 305 7.95 -16.49 29.13
N ARG A 306 7.63 -17.61 28.49
CA ARG A 306 8.57 -18.66 28.07
C ARG A 306 8.37 -19.00 26.60
N ALA A 307 9.36 -19.66 26.00
CA ALA A 307 9.26 -20.16 24.63
C ALA A 307 8.03 -21.08 24.48
N LEU A 308 7.22 -20.83 23.47
CA LEU A 308 6.01 -21.58 23.17
C LEU A 308 6.32 -22.71 22.17
N ASP A 309 5.88 -23.94 22.46
CA ASP A 309 5.92 -25.07 21.53
C ASP A 309 4.58 -25.15 20.78
N PRO A 310 4.56 -25.23 19.43
CA PRO A 310 3.32 -25.39 18.66
C PRO A 310 2.47 -26.59 19.10
N ARG A 311 3.08 -27.62 19.71
CA ARG A 311 2.38 -28.82 20.20
C ARG A 311 1.63 -28.59 21.50
N ASP A 312 1.96 -27.53 22.23
CA ASP A 312 1.38 -27.21 23.54
C ASP A 312 0.08 -26.41 23.42
N LEU A 313 -0.20 -25.81 22.25
CA LEU A 313 -1.42 -25.05 21.95
C LEU A 313 -2.22 -25.70 20.82
N LYS A 314 -3.54 -25.77 20.99
CA LYS A 314 -4.49 -26.11 19.94
C LYS A 314 -5.41 -24.92 19.75
N VAL A 315 -5.48 -24.43 18.51
CA VAL A 315 -6.31 -23.30 18.13
C VAL A 315 -7.25 -23.74 17.03
N THR A 316 -8.52 -23.38 17.15
CA THR A 316 -9.47 -23.47 16.06
C THR A 316 -10.01 -22.08 15.75
N ALA A 317 -10.28 -21.80 14.48
CA ALA A 317 -10.91 -20.59 13.99
C ALA A 317 -12.03 -20.99 13.02
N ASN A 318 -13.23 -20.41 13.17
CA ASN A 318 -14.39 -20.77 12.35
C ASN A 318 -14.72 -22.28 12.35
N GLY A 319 -14.37 -22.99 13.44
CA GLY A 319 -14.55 -24.44 13.55
C GLY A 319 -13.39 -25.27 13.00
N GLU A 320 -12.48 -24.68 12.22
CA GLU A 320 -11.36 -25.37 11.59
C GLU A 320 -10.07 -25.25 12.41
N PRO A 321 -9.21 -26.28 12.45
CA PRO A 321 -7.90 -26.20 13.09
C PRO A 321 -7.00 -25.15 12.42
N VAL A 322 -6.40 -24.27 13.23
CA VAL A 322 -5.38 -23.32 12.77
C VAL A 322 -4.01 -23.93 13.01
N GLN A 323 -3.22 -24.08 11.95
CA GLN A 323 -1.84 -24.53 12.06
C GLN A 323 -0.98 -23.43 12.70
N LEU A 324 -0.34 -23.76 13.82
CA LEU A 324 0.60 -22.86 14.48
C LEU A 324 2.03 -23.13 14.02
N THR A 325 2.72 -22.07 13.62
CA THR A 325 4.14 -22.10 13.24
C THR A 325 4.95 -21.20 14.16
N ALA A 326 6.25 -21.49 14.30
CA ALA A 326 7.14 -20.63 15.09
C ALA A 326 7.34 -19.30 14.37
N GLY A 327 7.09 -18.20 15.09
CA GLY A 327 7.34 -16.84 14.63
C GLY A 327 8.58 -16.20 15.26
N PRO A 328 8.91 -14.97 14.85
CA PRO A 328 9.98 -14.20 15.47
C PRO A 328 9.70 -13.95 16.96
N GLY A 329 10.75 -13.73 17.74
CA GLY A 329 10.61 -13.38 19.16
C GLY A 329 9.99 -14.48 20.05
N ARG A 330 10.15 -15.75 19.67
CA ARG A 330 9.58 -16.92 20.39
C ARG A 330 8.05 -16.93 20.41
N THR A 331 7.42 -16.35 19.39
CA THR A 331 5.97 -16.36 19.22
C THR A 331 5.49 -17.61 18.48
N LEU A 332 4.20 -17.91 18.58
CA LEU A 332 3.51 -18.81 17.67
C LEU A 332 2.55 -18.01 16.81
N VAL A 333 2.48 -18.36 15.53
CA VAL A 333 1.68 -17.66 14.53
C VAL A 333 0.71 -18.63 13.90
N GLY A 334 -0.57 -18.26 13.88
CA GLY A 334 -1.61 -18.94 13.11
C GLY A 334 -2.19 -17.99 12.07
N VAL A 335 -2.50 -18.50 10.88
CA VAL A 335 -3.17 -17.72 9.83
C VAL A 335 -4.57 -18.30 9.62
N VAL A 336 -5.55 -17.40 9.61
CA VAL A 336 -6.91 -17.65 9.15
C VAL A 336 -6.97 -17.02 7.77
N ASP A 337 -6.98 -17.87 6.75
CA ASP A 337 -6.80 -17.44 5.37
C ASP A 337 -7.90 -16.45 4.93
N PRO A 338 -7.52 -15.38 4.21
CA PRO A 338 -8.41 -14.57 3.39
C PRO A 338 -9.47 -15.37 2.63
N VAL A 339 -10.74 -14.99 2.79
CA VAL A 339 -11.82 -15.54 1.96
C VAL A 339 -12.09 -14.56 0.81
N PRO A 340 -11.91 -14.96 -0.47
CA PRO A 340 -12.01 -14.03 -1.60
C PRO A 340 -13.30 -13.22 -1.72
N SER A 341 -14.41 -13.74 -1.22
CA SER A 341 -15.73 -13.11 -1.26
C SER A 341 -16.08 -12.27 -0.02
N VAL A 342 -15.20 -12.21 0.99
CA VAL A 342 -15.45 -11.49 2.24
C VAL A 342 -14.60 -10.22 2.24
N ASN A 343 -15.27 -9.06 2.22
CA ASN A 343 -14.62 -7.76 2.37
C ASN A 343 -14.97 -7.17 3.75
N LEU A 344 -14.08 -6.35 4.29
CA LEU A 344 -14.40 -5.41 5.36
C LEU A 344 -14.63 -4.05 4.70
N VAL A 345 -15.90 -3.73 4.44
CA VAL A 345 -16.34 -2.45 3.88
C VAL A 345 -16.49 -1.38 4.98
N PRO A 346 -16.59 -0.08 4.63
CA PRO A 346 -16.89 0.98 5.59
C PRO A 346 -18.18 0.72 6.39
N ASN A 347 -18.19 1.03 7.69
CA ASN A 347 -19.18 0.61 8.69
C ASN A 347 -19.33 -0.92 8.87
N GLY A 348 -18.45 -1.71 8.25
CA GLY A 348 -18.49 -3.15 8.27
C GLY A 348 -17.88 -3.75 9.53
N THR A 349 -18.06 -5.06 9.67
CA THR A 349 -17.40 -5.84 10.72
C THR A 349 -17.02 -7.21 10.18
N PHE A 350 -15.75 -7.57 10.35
CA PHE A 350 -15.24 -8.91 10.12
C PHE A 350 -14.98 -9.59 11.45
N SER A 351 -15.46 -10.82 11.64
CA SER A 351 -15.32 -11.55 12.90
C SER A 351 -14.95 -13.00 12.68
N THR A 352 -13.97 -13.47 13.46
CA THR A 352 -13.50 -14.86 13.46
C THR A 352 -13.68 -15.43 14.87
N PRO A 353 -14.69 -16.28 15.12
CA PRO A 353 -14.75 -17.09 16.34
C PRO A 353 -13.51 -17.98 16.48
N ILE A 354 -12.95 -18.00 17.68
CA ILE A 354 -11.75 -18.78 18.02
C ILE A 354 -11.96 -19.62 19.29
N THR A 355 -11.29 -20.76 19.35
CA THR A 355 -11.12 -21.56 20.57
C THR A 355 -9.65 -21.86 20.77
N ILE A 356 -9.17 -21.68 22.01
CA ILE A 356 -7.77 -21.92 22.39
C ILE A 356 -7.78 -22.93 23.54
N SER A 357 -7.02 -24.01 23.39
CA SER A 357 -6.77 -25.01 24.43
C SER A 357 -5.29 -25.36 24.52
N SER A 358 -4.87 -25.89 25.68
CA SER A 358 -3.46 -26.20 25.98
C SER A 358 -3.29 -27.62 26.52
N LYS A 359 -2.22 -28.30 26.10
CA LYS A 359 -1.92 -29.67 26.55
C LYS A 359 -1.37 -29.75 27.97
N ARG A 360 -0.68 -28.71 28.46
CA ARG A 360 0.03 -28.75 29.76
C ARG A 360 -0.77 -28.16 30.91
N GLY A 361 -2.03 -27.79 30.71
CA GLY A 361 -2.86 -27.11 31.72
C GLY A 361 -3.47 -25.83 31.19
N GLN A 362 -4.54 -25.42 31.87
CA GLN A 362 -5.60 -24.50 31.46
C GLN A 362 -5.05 -23.10 31.13
N TYR A 363 -5.65 -22.42 30.15
CA TYR A 363 -5.52 -20.97 30.00
C TYR A 363 -6.87 -20.35 30.33
N SER A 364 -6.89 -19.42 31.28
CA SER A 364 -8.09 -18.72 31.75
C SER A 364 -7.89 -17.22 31.72
N THR A 365 -8.95 -16.46 31.52
CA THR A 365 -8.91 -14.99 31.63
C THR A 365 -8.79 -14.49 33.08
N ARG A 366 -8.74 -15.39 34.08
CA ARG A 366 -8.60 -15.02 35.49
C ARG A 366 -7.14 -15.08 35.90
N GLU A 367 -6.66 -14.02 36.55
CA GLU A 367 -5.30 -13.96 37.06
C GLU A 367 -5.03 -15.10 38.06
N ARG A 368 -4.00 -15.89 37.77
CA ARG A 368 -3.43 -16.92 38.65
C ARG A 368 -1.92 -16.75 38.64
N ASN A 369 -1.28 -17.01 39.77
CA ASN A 369 0.19 -16.98 39.88
C ASN A 369 0.79 -18.07 38.98
N GLY A 370 1.19 -17.71 37.77
CA GLY A 370 1.64 -18.66 36.74
C GLY A 370 1.85 -18.01 35.36
N ASP A 371 2.41 -18.79 34.43
CA ASP A 371 2.73 -18.38 33.06
C ASP A 371 1.55 -17.66 32.36
N SER A 372 1.83 -16.56 31.66
CA SER A 372 0.85 -15.86 30.83
C SER A 372 1.05 -16.13 29.34
N LEU A 373 -0.06 -16.15 28.61
CA LEU A 373 -0.14 -16.20 27.15
C LEU A 373 -0.87 -14.95 26.67
N THR A 374 -0.21 -14.13 25.88
CA THR A 374 -0.82 -12.97 25.23
C THR A 374 -1.18 -13.33 23.80
N LEU A 375 -2.42 -13.05 23.41
CA LEU A 375 -2.90 -13.12 22.05
C LEU A 375 -3.06 -11.70 21.49
N THR A 376 -2.46 -11.45 20.33
CA THR A 376 -2.81 -10.35 19.43
C THR A 376 -3.32 -10.93 18.12
N ALA A 377 -4.14 -10.16 17.40
CA ALA A 377 -4.50 -10.48 16.04
C ALA A 377 -4.24 -9.29 15.11
N GLU A 378 -3.92 -9.58 13.87
CA GLU A 378 -3.69 -8.59 12.82
C GLU A 378 -4.65 -8.89 11.66
N LEU A 379 -5.30 -7.85 11.11
CA LEU A 379 -6.14 -7.99 9.94
C LEU A 379 -5.26 -8.29 8.72
N LEU A 380 -5.65 -9.30 7.96
CA LEU A 380 -5.07 -9.62 6.66
C LEU A 380 -6.04 -9.17 5.58
N ALA A 381 -5.50 -8.71 4.45
CA ALA A 381 -6.27 -8.39 3.26
C ALA A 381 -5.45 -8.70 2.00
N ARG A 382 -6.11 -8.69 0.84
CA ARG A 382 -5.45 -8.79 -0.46
C ARG A 382 -4.65 -7.51 -0.73
N GLY A 383 -3.37 -7.66 -1.05
CA GLY A 383 -2.48 -6.58 -1.54
C GLY A 383 -1.80 -7.01 -2.84
N TYR A 384 -0.49 -6.78 -2.96
CA TYR A 384 0.29 -7.39 -4.05
C TYR A 384 0.36 -8.91 -3.90
N ASP A 385 0.45 -9.36 -2.64
CA ASP A 385 0.40 -10.76 -2.28
C ASP A 385 -1.06 -11.18 -1.94
N PRO A 386 -1.43 -12.45 -2.17
CA PRO A 386 -2.76 -12.96 -1.81
C PRO A 386 -3.11 -12.81 -0.33
N VAL A 387 -2.08 -12.74 0.54
CA VAL A 387 -2.21 -12.60 1.99
C VAL A 387 -1.21 -11.58 2.49
N GLN A 388 -1.67 -10.37 2.82
CA GLN A 388 -0.80 -9.30 3.30
C GLN A 388 -1.32 -8.69 4.61
N ARG A 389 -0.39 -8.26 5.48
CA ARG A 389 -0.72 -7.57 6.72
C ARG A 389 -1.10 -6.13 6.44
N THR A 390 -2.20 -5.68 7.04
CA THR A 390 -2.73 -4.32 6.87
C THR A 390 -2.17 -3.31 7.87
N GLY A 391 -1.57 -3.79 8.96
CA GLY A 391 -1.17 -2.94 10.10
C GLY A 391 -2.28 -2.72 11.13
N VAL A 392 -3.53 -3.10 10.85
CA VAL A 392 -4.62 -3.06 11.83
C VAL A 392 -4.44 -4.21 12.82
N VAL A 393 -4.18 -3.87 14.09
CA VAL A 393 -3.89 -4.83 15.15
C VAL A 393 -4.87 -4.71 16.31
N THR A 394 -5.16 -5.84 16.96
CA THR A 394 -5.93 -5.84 18.21
C THR A 394 -5.04 -5.47 19.39
N ALA A 395 -5.62 -4.88 20.43
CA ALA A 395 -4.95 -4.85 21.73
C ALA A 395 -4.68 -6.27 22.23
N GLY A 396 -3.51 -6.48 22.85
CA GLY A 396 -3.11 -7.76 23.41
C GLY A 396 -4.07 -8.22 24.51
N THR A 397 -4.60 -9.44 24.39
CA THR A 397 -5.44 -10.07 25.41
C THR A 397 -4.65 -11.14 26.13
N THR A 398 -4.57 -11.04 27.45
CA THR A 398 -3.80 -11.99 28.27
C THR A 398 -4.69 -13.10 28.80
N LEU A 399 -4.19 -14.33 28.67
CA LEU A 399 -4.67 -15.53 29.30
C LEU A 399 -3.64 -15.98 30.34
N HIS A 400 -4.11 -16.36 31.51
CA HIS A 400 -3.29 -16.83 32.64
C HIS A 400 -3.48 -18.32 32.85
N ARG A 401 -2.42 -18.98 33.31
CA ARG A 401 -2.44 -20.42 33.59
C ARG A 401 -2.87 -20.76 35.02
#